data_AF-A0ABD6F9T3-F1
#
_entry.id   AF-A0ABD6F9T3-F1
#
_cell.length_a   1.000
_cell.length_b   1.000
_cell.length_c   1.000
_cell.angle_alpha   90.00
_cell.angle_beta   90.00
_cell.angle_gamma   90.00
#
_symmetry.space_group_name_H-M   'P 1'
#
loop_
_entity.id
_entity.type
_entity.pdbx_description
1 polymer ?
#
loop_
_entity_poly.entity_id
_entity_poly.type
_entity_poly.pdbx_seq_one_letter_code
_entity_poly.pdbx_strand_id
1 'polypeptide(L)'
;TRDITGGLPRVAELFEARSPKDAGMLAEVTGTVSFGKDTKGKQRLIITDLDGVQHEFLIPKDKHVMVHDGQVVNKGEFIVDGPADPHDILRLQGVEALARYITDEVQDVYRLQGVRINDKHIEVIVRQMLRRVQIEDAGDTRFIPGEQVERAEVLEENDRMIAQGKRPAVYSHVLLGITKASLSTDSFISAASFQETTRVLTEAAIMGKRDELRGLKENVIVGRLIPAGTGLAYHNARKMAPAEALFEDVGETTEASSSATTEEQQV
;
A
#
# COMPACT_ATOMS: atom_id res chain seq x y z
N THR A 1 -26.84 -17.64 -5.83
CA THR A 1 -27.09 -17.42 -4.38
C THR A 1 -25.82 -16.82 -3.83
N ARG A 2 -25.75 -15.49 -3.75
CA ARG A 2 -24.51 -14.76 -3.44
C ARG A 2 -24.11 -15.12 -2.00
N ASP A 3 -22.90 -15.57 -1.77
CA ASP A 3 -22.42 -15.95 -0.44
C ASP A 3 -22.26 -14.67 0.40
N ILE A 4 -23.26 -14.40 1.24
CA ILE A 4 -23.40 -13.16 2.02
C ILE A 4 -22.71 -13.29 3.40
N THR A 5 -21.88 -14.31 3.61
CA THR A 5 -21.36 -14.69 4.94
C THR A 5 -20.21 -13.82 5.43
N GLY A 6 -19.65 -12.97 4.58
CA GLY A 6 -18.55 -12.10 4.92
C GLY A 6 -18.99 -10.83 5.63
N GLY A 7 -19.33 -10.88 6.92
CA GLY A 7 -19.49 -9.66 7.73
C GLY A 7 -18.16 -8.89 7.88
N LEU A 8 -17.93 -8.27 9.03
CA LEU A 8 -16.65 -7.60 9.36
C LEU A 8 -15.37 -8.42 9.03
N PRO A 9 -15.33 -9.77 9.15
CA PRO A 9 -14.16 -10.55 8.77
C PRO A 9 -13.74 -10.38 7.30
N ARG A 10 -14.70 -10.23 6.38
CA ARG A 10 -14.39 -10.04 4.94
C ARG A 10 -13.74 -8.70 4.69
N VAL A 11 -14.23 -7.65 5.34
CA VAL A 11 -13.61 -6.31 5.28
C VAL A 11 -12.16 -6.36 5.80
N ALA A 12 -11.92 -7.10 6.89
CA ALA A 12 -10.58 -7.30 7.40
C ALA A 12 -9.67 -8.08 6.42
N GLU A 13 -10.18 -9.13 5.76
CA GLU A 13 -9.42 -9.85 4.73
C GLU A 13 -9.02 -8.95 3.55
N LEU A 14 -9.94 -8.09 3.10
CA LEU A 14 -9.69 -7.13 2.02
C LEU A 14 -8.61 -6.11 2.41
N PHE A 15 -8.73 -5.50 3.60
CA PHE A 15 -7.74 -4.53 4.06
C PHE A 15 -6.40 -5.15 4.46
N GLU A 16 -6.36 -6.43 4.79
CA GLU A 16 -5.11 -7.17 4.96
C GLU A 16 -4.55 -7.72 3.63
N ALA A 17 -5.17 -7.39 2.49
CA ALA A 17 -4.77 -7.83 1.15
C ALA A 17 -4.54 -9.36 1.09
N ARG A 18 -5.43 -10.13 1.73
CA ARG A 18 -5.33 -11.60 1.75
C ARG A 18 -5.89 -12.20 0.48
N SER A 19 -5.16 -13.14 -0.09
CA SER A 19 -5.64 -13.98 -1.19
C SER A 19 -6.84 -14.83 -0.73
N PRO A 20 -7.96 -14.82 -1.46
CA PRO A 20 -9.09 -15.69 -1.17
C PRO A 20 -8.69 -17.18 -1.27
N LYS A 21 -9.26 -18.02 -0.41
CA LYS A 21 -8.97 -19.48 -0.42
C LYS A 21 -9.38 -20.16 -1.72
N ASP A 22 -10.50 -19.74 -2.29
CA ASP A 22 -11.01 -20.23 -3.57
C ASP A 22 -10.93 -19.14 -4.65
N ALA A 23 -9.76 -18.52 -4.80
CA ALA A 23 -9.58 -17.43 -5.74
C ALA A 23 -9.90 -17.85 -7.19
N GLY A 24 -10.64 -17.02 -7.91
CA GLY A 24 -10.80 -17.13 -9.36
C GLY A 24 -9.46 -16.88 -10.06
N MET A 25 -9.43 -17.08 -11.38
CA MET A 25 -8.24 -16.85 -12.20
C MET A 25 -8.54 -15.80 -13.25
N LEU A 26 -7.67 -14.80 -13.34
CA LEU A 26 -7.70 -13.77 -14.38
C LEU A 26 -6.74 -14.15 -15.51
N ALA A 27 -7.02 -13.69 -16.73
CA ALA A 27 -6.16 -13.87 -17.89
C ALA A 27 -4.85 -13.09 -17.73
N GLU A 28 -3.70 -13.76 -17.78
CA GLU A 28 -2.41 -13.07 -17.67
C GLU A 28 -2.03 -12.30 -18.94
N VAL A 29 -2.53 -12.75 -20.09
CA VAL A 29 -2.24 -12.19 -21.40
C VAL A 29 -3.52 -12.09 -22.24
N THR A 30 -3.54 -11.14 -23.17
CA THR A 30 -4.60 -11.03 -24.17
C THR A 30 -4.32 -12.01 -25.29
N GLY A 31 -5.30 -12.82 -25.68
CA GLY A 31 -5.09 -13.81 -26.73
C GLY A 31 -6.25 -14.77 -26.93
N THR A 32 -6.04 -15.75 -27.80
CA THR A 32 -7.01 -16.81 -28.09
C THR A 32 -6.80 -17.99 -27.16
N VAL A 33 -7.87 -18.40 -26.48
CA VAL A 33 -7.88 -19.54 -25.57
C VAL A 33 -7.97 -20.84 -26.36
N SER A 34 -7.15 -21.82 -25.96
CA SER A 34 -7.33 -23.22 -26.34
C SER A 34 -7.08 -24.15 -25.17
N PHE A 35 -7.56 -25.40 -25.27
CA PHE A 35 -7.34 -26.40 -24.23
C PHE A 35 -6.34 -27.48 -24.68
N GLY A 36 -5.33 -27.69 -23.85
CA GLY A 36 -4.32 -28.72 -24.08
C GLY A 36 -4.71 -30.08 -23.51
N LYS A 37 -3.77 -31.03 -23.53
CA LYS A 37 -3.98 -32.35 -22.93
C LYS A 37 -4.06 -32.25 -21.40
N ASP A 38 -5.14 -32.78 -20.84
CA ASP A 38 -5.34 -32.85 -19.40
C ASP A 38 -4.23 -33.62 -18.68
N THR A 39 -3.90 -33.12 -17.49
CA THR A 39 -3.01 -33.80 -16.53
C THR A 39 -3.86 -34.40 -15.39
N LYS A 40 -3.28 -35.26 -14.55
CA LYS A 40 -3.98 -35.81 -13.37
C LYS A 40 -4.52 -34.67 -12.49
N GLY A 41 -5.84 -34.51 -12.46
CA GLY A 41 -6.57 -33.54 -11.64
C GLY A 41 -6.53 -32.08 -12.12
N LYS A 42 -5.86 -31.78 -13.24
CA LYS A 42 -5.76 -30.41 -13.77
C LYS A 42 -6.06 -30.36 -15.26
N GLN A 43 -6.87 -29.38 -15.66
CA GLN A 43 -7.15 -29.00 -17.03
C GLN A 43 -6.06 -28.01 -17.50
N ARG A 44 -5.51 -28.23 -18.69
CA ARG A 44 -4.50 -27.33 -19.27
C ARG A 44 -5.18 -26.30 -20.15
N LEU A 45 -5.10 -25.04 -19.75
CA LEU A 45 -5.49 -23.90 -20.56
C LEU A 45 -4.25 -23.33 -21.26
N ILE A 46 -4.36 -22.96 -22.52
CA ILE A 46 -3.31 -22.33 -23.30
C ILE A 46 -3.88 -21.03 -23.86
N ILE A 47 -3.24 -19.90 -23.58
CA ILE A 47 -3.58 -18.62 -24.21
C ILE A 47 -2.49 -18.30 -25.20
N THR A 48 -2.85 -18.20 -26.48
CA THR A 48 -1.93 -17.78 -27.54
C THR A 48 -2.08 -16.29 -27.74
N ASP A 49 -1.01 -15.54 -27.48
CA ASP A 49 -1.02 -14.08 -27.61
C ASP A 49 -1.02 -13.63 -29.10
N LEU A 50 -1.00 -12.31 -29.31
CA LEU A 50 -0.98 -11.71 -30.65
C LEU A 50 0.32 -11.98 -31.42
N ASP A 51 1.42 -12.27 -30.72
CA ASP A 51 2.73 -12.59 -31.28
C ASP A 51 2.89 -14.10 -31.56
N GLY A 52 1.87 -14.90 -31.24
CA GLY A 52 1.86 -16.35 -31.43
C GLY A 52 2.56 -17.12 -30.30
N VAL A 53 2.94 -16.45 -29.21
CA VAL A 53 3.52 -17.08 -28.02
C VAL A 53 2.43 -17.76 -27.21
N GLN A 54 2.66 -19.01 -26.84
CA GLN A 54 1.73 -19.81 -26.05
C GLN A 54 2.06 -19.72 -24.56
N HIS A 55 1.08 -19.29 -23.78
CA HIS A 55 1.13 -19.25 -22.32
C HIS A 55 0.28 -20.37 -21.75
N GLU A 56 0.91 -21.34 -21.08
CA GLU A 56 0.22 -22.48 -20.48
C GLU A 56 -0.15 -22.23 -19.01
N PHE A 57 -1.40 -22.51 -18.65
CA PHE A 57 -1.93 -22.42 -17.30
C PHE A 57 -2.58 -23.75 -16.89
N LEU A 58 -2.38 -24.16 -15.64
CA LEU A 58 -2.94 -25.39 -15.09
C LEU A 58 -4.07 -25.06 -14.12
N ILE A 59 -5.30 -25.36 -14.52
CA ILE A 59 -6.51 -25.09 -13.75
C ILE A 59 -6.97 -26.38 -13.06
N PRO A 60 -7.22 -26.38 -11.74
CA PRO A 60 -7.82 -27.53 -11.07
C PRO A 60 -9.20 -27.89 -11.67
N LYS A 61 -9.47 -29.18 -11.90
CA LYS A 61 -10.70 -29.63 -12.58
C LYS A 61 -11.99 -29.42 -11.78
N ASP A 62 -11.87 -29.19 -10.48
CA ASP A 62 -12.96 -28.85 -9.57
C ASP A 62 -13.44 -27.40 -9.74
N LYS A 63 -12.64 -26.53 -10.37
CA LYS A 63 -13.03 -25.15 -10.65
C LYS A 63 -13.80 -25.02 -11.96
N HIS A 64 -14.75 -24.09 -11.98
CA HIS A 64 -15.55 -23.81 -13.16
C HIS A 64 -14.83 -22.82 -14.09
N VAL A 65 -14.43 -23.28 -15.28
CA VAL A 65 -13.85 -22.44 -16.33
C VAL A 65 -14.97 -21.73 -17.09
N MET A 66 -14.90 -20.40 -17.16
CA MET A 66 -15.91 -19.53 -17.77
C MET A 66 -15.69 -19.32 -19.28
N VAL A 67 -14.50 -19.63 -19.79
CA VAL A 67 -14.10 -19.37 -21.17
C VAL A 67 -14.23 -20.63 -22.05
N HIS A 68 -14.46 -20.42 -23.34
CA HIS A 68 -14.60 -21.48 -24.32
C HIS A 68 -13.37 -21.61 -25.24
N ASP A 69 -13.22 -22.79 -25.85
CA ASP A 69 -12.18 -23.05 -26.84
C ASP A 69 -12.35 -22.13 -28.05
N GLY A 70 -11.29 -21.45 -28.48
CA GLY A 70 -11.30 -20.47 -29.56
C GLY A 70 -11.81 -19.07 -29.16
N GLN A 71 -12.19 -18.85 -27.91
CA GLN A 71 -12.58 -17.52 -27.42
C GLN A 71 -11.37 -16.60 -27.30
N VAL A 72 -11.52 -15.34 -27.71
CA VAL A 72 -10.53 -14.29 -27.43
C VAL A 72 -10.82 -13.67 -26.07
N VAL A 73 -9.79 -13.61 -25.22
CA VAL A 73 -9.86 -13.01 -23.88
C VAL A 73 -8.89 -11.86 -23.77
N ASN A 74 -9.24 -10.84 -23.00
CA ASN A 74 -8.35 -9.73 -22.69
C ASN A 74 -7.58 -9.99 -21.39
N LYS A 75 -6.35 -9.45 -21.29
CA LYS A 75 -5.58 -9.46 -20.05
C LYS A 75 -6.43 -8.88 -18.90
N GLY A 76 -6.49 -9.61 -17.80
CA GLY A 76 -7.29 -9.29 -16.63
C GLY A 76 -8.76 -9.73 -16.69
N GLU A 77 -9.20 -10.43 -17.73
CA GLU A 77 -10.56 -10.99 -17.81
C GLU A 77 -10.69 -12.28 -16.98
N PHE A 78 -11.86 -12.55 -16.41
CA PHE A 78 -12.09 -13.77 -15.63
C PHE A 78 -12.11 -15.01 -16.53
N ILE A 79 -11.21 -15.95 -16.24
CA ILE A 79 -11.12 -17.26 -16.88
C ILE A 79 -11.79 -18.32 -16.03
N VAL A 80 -11.60 -18.24 -14.71
CA VAL A 80 -12.13 -19.21 -13.74
C VAL A 80 -12.97 -18.45 -12.74
N ASP A 81 -14.15 -19.00 -12.45
CA ASP A 81 -15.07 -18.43 -11.46
C ASP A 81 -14.45 -18.41 -10.05
N GLY A 82 -14.90 -17.45 -9.25
CA GLY A 82 -14.44 -17.22 -7.89
C GLY A 82 -14.01 -15.77 -7.60
N PRO A 83 -13.83 -15.41 -6.32
CA PRO A 83 -13.36 -14.09 -5.93
C PRO A 83 -11.98 -13.79 -6.52
N ALA A 84 -11.79 -12.59 -7.06
CA ALA A 84 -10.49 -12.17 -7.58
C ALA A 84 -9.48 -11.94 -6.45
N ASP A 85 -8.23 -12.31 -6.71
CA ASP A 85 -7.11 -11.97 -5.86
C ASP A 85 -6.74 -10.48 -6.05
N PRO A 86 -6.73 -9.65 -5.00
CA PRO A 86 -6.31 -8.25 -5.07
C PRO A 86 -4.91 -8.06 -5.70
N HIS A 87 -3.98 -8.98 -5.50
CA HIS A 87 -2.63 -8.90 -6.07
C HIS A 87 -2.64 -9.09 -7.58
N ASP A 88 -3.49 -10.00 -8.10
CA ASP A 88 -3.64 -10.20 -9.54
C ASP A 88 -4.36 -9.02 -10.19
N ILE A 89 -5.37 -8.44 -9.53
CA ILE A 89 -6.02 -7.21 -10.02
C ILE A 89 -4.98 -6.10 -10.17
N LEU A 90 -4.13 -5.88 -9.17
CA LEU A 90 -3.08 -4.86 -9.24
C LEU A 90 -2.12 -5.09 -10.40
N ARG A 91 -1.64 -6.34 -10.54
CA ARG A 91 -0.63 -6.72 -11.55
C ARG A 91 -1.18 -6.68 -12.97
N LEU A 92 -2.44 -7.07 -13.16
CA LEU A 92 -3.03 -7.27 -14.48
C LEU A 92 -3.85 -6.08 -14.96
N GLN A 93 -4.60 -5.44 -14.06
CA GLN A 93 -5.55 -4.35 -14.37
C GLN A 93 -5.12 -2.99 -13.82
N GLY A 94 -4.17 -2.95 -12.87
CA GLY A 94 -3.59 -1.72 -12.34
C GLY A 94 -4.28 -1.16 -11.10
N VAL A 95 -3.77 0.00 -10.65
CA VAL A 95 -4.16 0.64 -9.38
C VAL A 95 -5.63 1.08 -9.37
N GLU A 96 -6.14 1.62 -10.47
CA GLU A 96 -7.52 2.10 -10.55
C GLU A 96 -8.54 0.96 -10.42
N ALA A 97 -8.28 -0.16 -11.11
CA ALA A 97 -9.12 -1.35 -11.04
C ALA A 97 -9.14 -1.94 -9.63
N LEU A 98 -7.96 -2.01 -8.99
CA LEU A 98 -7.84 -2.45 -7.60
C LEU A 98 -8.63 -1.55 -6.64
N ALA A 99 -8.49 -0.24 -6.77
CA ALA A 99 -9.16 0.71 -5.89
C ALA A 99 -10.68 0.61 -6.00
N ARG A 100 -11.22 0.47 -7.22
CA ARG A 100 -12.65 0.22 -7.42
C ARG A 100 -13.07 -1.10 -6.80
N TYR A 101 -12.33 -2.19 -7.06
CA TYR A 101 -12.65 -3.51 -6.51
C TYR A 101 -12.72 -3.51 -4.98
N ILE A 102 -11.69 -3.00 -4.29
CA ILE A 102 -11.69 -2.95 -2.82
C ILE A 102 -12.83 -2.05 -2.32
N THR A 103 -13.06 -0.90 -2.96
CA THR A 103 -14.10 0.03 -2.54
C THR A 103 -15.49 -0.59 -2.68
N ASP A 104 -15.78 -1.24 -3.81
CA ASP A 104 -17.07 -1.89 -4.06
C ASP A 104 -17.30 -3.09 -3.13
N GLU A 105 -16.29 -3.96 -2.95
CA GLU A 105 -16.39 -5.12 -2.05
C GLU A 105 -16.61 -4.71 -0.59
N VAL A 106 -15.88 -3.69 -0.11
CA VAL A 106 -16.06 -3.18 1.25
C VAL A 106 -17.42 -2.48 1.39
N GLN A 107 -17.82 -1.68 0.40
CA GLN A 107 -19.11 -1.01 0.42
C GLN A 107 -20.28 -1.99 0.43
N ASP A 108 -20.22 -3.08 -0.33
CA ASP A 108 -21.28 -4.07 -0.38
C ASP A 108 -21.51 -4.71 1.01
N VAL A 109 -20.44 -4.94 1.78
CA VAL A 109 -20.56 -5.44 3.17
C VAL A 109 -21.21 -4.39 4.09
N TYR A 110 -20.78 -3.12 4.02
CA TYR A 110 -21.37 -2.07 4.86
C TYR A 110 -22.82 -1.76 4.50
N ARG A 111 -23.15 -1.70 3.20
CA ARG A 111 -24.52 -1.51 2.70
C ARG A 111 -25.44 -2.62 3.19
N LEU A 112 -24.98 -3.87 3.16
CA LEU A 112 -25.73 -5.02 3.68
C LEU A 112 -26.04 -4.88 5.18
N GLN A 113 -25.12 -4.31 5.95
CA GLN A 113 -25.31 -4.01 7.38
C GLN A 113 -26.12 -2.73 7.63
N GLY A 114 -26.58 -2.04 6.58
CA GLY A 114 -27.33 -0.78 6.69
C GLY A 114 -26.47 0.42 7.09
N VAL A 115 -25.15 0.29 7.07
CA VAL A 115 -24.21 1.37 7.41
C VAL A 115 -23.80 2.10 6.15
N ARG A 116 -23.95 3.43 6.15
CA ARG A 116 -23.52 4.28 5.04
C ARG A 116 -22.15 4.88 5.33
N ILE A 117 -21.17 4.57 4.49
CA ILE A 117 -19.84 5.18 4.51
C ILE A 117 -19.57 5.83 3.14
N ASN A 118 -18.84 6.93 3.12
CA ASN A 118 -18.43 7.57 1.87
C ASN A 118 -17.16 6.89 1.31
N ASP A 119 -17.10 6.68 0.00
CA ASP A 119 -15.99 6.02 -0.71
C ASP A 119 -14.64 6.66 -0.38
N LYS A 120 -14.59 7.98 -0.18
CA LYS A 120 -13.38 8.74 0.18
C LYS A 120 -12.63 8.14 1.37
N HIS A 121 -13.34 7.58 2.35
CA HIS A 121 -12.69 6.96 3.50
C HIS A 121 -11.98 5.66 3.13
N ILE A 122 -12.59 4.85 2.27
CA ILE A 122 -12.02 3.58 1.81
C ILE A 122 -10.84 3.86 0.87
N GLU A 123 -10.99 4.83 -0.05
CA GLU A 123 -9.92 5.26 -0.95
C GLU A 123 -8.68 5.74 -0.19
N VAL A 124 -8.85 6.47 0.91
CA VAL A 124 -7.73 6.89 1.76
C VAL A 124 -7.00 5.68 2.34
N ILE A 125 -7.72 4.62 2.73
CA ILE A 125 -7.12 3.37 3.23
C ILE A 125 -6.39 2.63 2.09
N VAL A 126 -7.01 2.49 0.92
CA VAL A 126 -6.38 1.85 -0.26
C VAL A 126 -5.11 2.60 -0.66
N ARG A 127 -5.11 3.94 -0.58
CA ARG A 127 -3.90 4.75 -0.79
C ARG A 127 -2.78 4.38 0.19
N GLN A 128 -3.09 4.09 1.45
CA GLN A 128 -2.09 3.64 2.43
C GLN A 128 -1.59 2.22 2.13
N MET A 129 -2.46 1.33 1.63
CA MET A 129 -2.08 -0.03 1.23
C MET A 129 -1.12 -0.05 0.03
N LEU A 130 -1.18 0.97 -0.83
CA LEU A 130 -0.32 1.16 -2.02
C LEU A 130 0.82 2.18 -1.79
N ARG A 131 1.19 2.44 -0.53
CA ARG A 131 2.21 3.45 -0.20
C ARG A 131 3.61 3.07 -0.66
N ARG A 132 3.91 1.77 -0.79
CA ARG A 132 5.22 1.26 -1.22
C ARG A 132 5.19 0.76 -2.67
N VAL A 133 6.35 0.87 -3.30
CA VAL A 133 6.62 0.39 -4.66
C VAL A 133 7.88 -0.47 -4.65
N GLN A 134 7.97 -1.39 -5.59
CA GLN A 134 9.16 -2.21 -5.81
C GLN A 134 9.90 -1.70 -7.05
N ILE A 135 11.20 -1.52 -6.93
CA ILE A 135 12.04 -1.05 -8.04
C ILE A 135 12.26 -2.19 -9.02
N GLU A 136 11.93 -1.96 -10.29
CA GLU A 136 12.18 -2.92 -11.38
C GLU A 136 13.51 -2.62 -12.07
N ASP A 137 13.72 -1.34 -12.40
CA ASP A 137 14.98 -0.82 -12.94
C ASP A 137 15.37 0.43 -12.17
N ALA A 138 16.59 0.49 -11.67
CA ALA A 138 17.11 1.64 -10.96
C ALA A 138 17.42 2.84 -11.88
N GLY A 139 17.58 2.61 -13.19
CA GLY A 139 18.02 3.65 -14.11
C GLY A 139 19.36 4.24 -13.65
N ASP A 140 19.41 5.58 -13.50
CA ASP A 140 20.58 6.30 -12.97
C ASP A 140 20.35 6.85 -11.55
N THR A 141 19.33 6.34 -10.84
CA THR A 141 19.02 6.70 -9.45
C THR A 141 19.90 5.95 -8.45
N ARG A 142 19.75 6.26 -7.16
CA ARG A 142 20.42 5.55 -6.06
C ARG A 142 19.79 4.20 -5.68
N PHE A 143 18.68 3.82 -6.32
CA PHE A 143 17.90 2.66 -5.91
C PHE A 143 18.54 1.34 -6.33
N ILE A 144 18.11 0.25 -5.69
CA ILE A 144 18.54 -1.11 -5.95
C ILE A 144 17.37 -1.90 -6.56
N PRO A 145 17.55 -2.55 -7.72
CA PRO A 145 16.51 -3.40 -8.29
C PRO A 145 16.01 -4.46 -7.30
N GLY A 146 14.70 -4.58 -7.17
CA GLY A 146 14.02 -5.49 -6.26
C GLY A 146 13.75 -4.93 -4.86
N GLU A 147 14.31 -3.79 -4.48
CA GLU A 147 14.04 -3.17 -3.18
C GLU A 147 12.64 -2.55 -3.10
N GLN A 148 12.08 -2.46 -1.89
CA GLN A 148 10.79 -1.81 -1.63
C GLN A 148 10.98 -0.48 -0.93
N VAL A 149 10.61 0.60 -1.62
CA VAL A 149 10.77 1.98 -1.16
C VAL A 149 9.43 2.68 -1.12
N GLU A 150 9.38 3.80 -0.39
CA GLU A 150 8.17 4.61 -0.34
C GLU A 150 7.95 5.31 -1.69
N ARG A 151 6.71 5.29 -2.18
CA ARG A 151 6.37 5.88 -3.48
C ARG A 151 6.73 7.36 -3.56
N ALA A 152 6.57 8.11 -2.47
CA ALA A 152 6.91 9.53 -2.44
C ALA A 152 8.41 9.77 -2.67
N GLU A 153 9.27 8.94 -2.08
CA GLU A 153 10.73 9.03 -2.25
C GLU A 153 11.14 8.74 -3.70
N VAL A 154 10.52 7.71 -4.32
CA VAL A 154 10.79 7.38 -5.73
C VAL A 154 10.37 8.50 -6.65
N LEU A 155 9.21 9.13 -6.41
CA LEU A 155 8.76 10.28 -7.20
C LEU A 155 9.71 11.47 -7.08
N GLU A 156 10.12 11.82 -5.85
CA GLU A 156 11.06 12.92 -5.63
C GLU A 156 12.43 12.69 -6.28
N GLU A 157 12.97 11.47 -6.20
CA GLU A 157 14.25 11.13 -6.81
C GLU A 157 14.16 11.05 -8.34
N ASN A 158 13.05 10.52 -8.88
CA ASN A 158 12.81 10.50 -10.31
C ASN A 158 12.70 11.90 -10.90
N ASP A 159 11.95 12.79 -10.24
CA ASP A 159 11.83 14.20 -10.66
C ASP A 159 13.21 14.89 -10.71
N ARG A 160 14.07 14.60 -9.74
CA ARG A 160 15.46 15.09 -9.70
C ARG A 160 16.30 14.55 -10.85
N MET A 161 16.21 13.25 -11.16
CA MET A 161 16.99 12.65 -12.26
C MET A 161 16.52 13.14 -13.63
N ILE A 162 15.20 13.28 -13.81
CA ILE A 162 14.61 13.85 -15.03
C ILE A 162 15.10 15.29 -15.24
N ALA A 163 15.12 16.11 -14.18
CA ALA A 163 15.65 17.48 -14.24
C ALA A 163 17.15 17.54 -14.62
N GLN A 164 17.91 16.47 -14.35
CA GLN A 164 19.31 16.33 -14.74
C GLN A 164 19.50 15.68 -16.12
N GLY A 165 18.42 15.34 -16.83
CA GLY A 165 18.47 14.64 -18.12
C GLY A 165 18.93 13.18 -18.02
N LYS A 166 18.82 12.57 -16.84
CA LYS A 166 19.19 11.18 -16.56
C LYS A 166 17.97 10.26 -16.61
N ARG A 167 18.21 8.94 -16.62
CA ARG A 167 17.14 7.95 -16.64
C ARG A 167 16.53 7.78 -15.23
N PRO A 168 15.21 7.99 -15.07
CA PRO A 168 14.52 7.72 -13.80
C PRO A 168 14.42 6.22 -13.52
N ALA A 169 14.14 5.87 -12.27
CA ALA A 169 13.84 4.49 -11.90
C ALA A 169 12.44 4.08 -12.36
N VAL A 170 12.32 2.83 -12.83
CA VAL A 170 11.06 2.15 -13.14
C VAL A 170 10.67 1.32 -11.94
N TYR A 171 9.39 1.37 -11.58
CA TYR A 171 8.87 0.69 -10.40
C TYR A 171 7.48 0.11 -10.67
N SER A 172 7.13 -0.95 -9.94
CA SER A 172 5.78 -1.49 -9.85
C SER A 172 5.18 -1.26 -8.47
N HIS A 173 3.86 -1.13 -8.43
CA HIS A 173 3.13 -0.96 -7.17
C HIS A 173 3.10 -2.27 -6.39
N VAL A 174 3.26 -2.18 -5.08
CA VAL A 174 3.15 -3.33 -4.17
C VAL A 174 1.93 -3.12 -3.29
N LEU A 175 1.02 -4.10 -3.31
CA LEU A 175 -0.12 -4.12 -2.40
C LEU A 175 0.29 -4.71 -1.05
N LEU A 176 0.16 -3.92 0.01
CA LEU A 176 0.41 -4.36 1.39
C LEU A 176 -0.88 -4.27 2.20
N GLY A 177 -1.15 -5.29 3.02
CA GLY A 177 -2.20 -5.22 4.04
C GLY A 177 -1.93 -4.11 5.06
N ILE A 178 -2.97 -3.53 5.65
CA ILE A 178 -2.86 -2.38 6.56
C ILE A 178 -1.91 -2.61 7.73
N THR A 179 -1.83 -3.84 8.27
CA THR A 179 -0.89 -4.17 9.35
C THR A 179 0.56 -4.08 8.84
N LYS A 180 0.86 -4.68 7.69
CA LYS A 180 2.21 -4.66 7.10
C LYS A 180 2.60 -3.27 6.60
N ALA A 181 1.66 -2.53 6.00
CA ALA A 181 1.85 -1.15 5.57
C ALA A 181 2.17 -0.23 6.76
N SER A 182 1.49 -0.43 7.90
CA SER A 182 1.72 0.36 9.13
C SER A 182 3.07 0.09 9.78
N LEU A 183 3.57 -1.15 9.72
CA LEU A 183 4.91 -1.51 10.19
C LEU A 183 6.03 -1.02 9.25
N SER A 184 5.70 -0.80 7.98
CA SER A 184 6.64 -0.37 6.94
C SER A 184 6.65 1.14 6.74
N THR A 185 6.30 1.91 7.77
CA THR A 185 6.41 3.38 7.75
C THR A 185 7.84 3.84 8.04
N ASP A 186 8.22 4.99 7.51
CA ASP A 186 9.58 5.54 7.68
C ASP A 186 9.87 5.98 9.11
N SER A 187 8.85 6.47 9.83
CA SER A 187 8.99 6.80 11.25
C SER A 187 9.08 5.52 12.06
N PHE A 188 10.30 5.17 12.49
CA PHE A 188 10.51 4.02 13.36
C PHE A 188 9.84 4.23 14.73
N ILE A 189 9.67 5.48 15.18
CA ILE A 189 8.94 5.82 16.41
C ILE A 189 7.46 5.44 16.26
N SER A 190 6.84 5.86 15.16
CA SER A 190 5.45 5.52 14.84
C SER A 190 5.23 4.03 14.56
N ALA A 191 6.21 3.36 13.93
CA ALA A 191 6.17 1.91 13.71
C ALA A 191 6.28 1.14 15.03
N ALA A 192 7.22 1.50 15.89
CA ALA A 192 7.47 0.84 17.17
C ALA A 192 6.29 0.99 18.15
N SER A 193 5.49 2.06 18.01
CA SER A 193 4.28 2.28 18.80
C SER A 193 3.07 1.46 18.32
N PHE A 194 3.15 0.80 17.15
CA PHE A 194 2.06 -0.02 16.64
C PHE A 194 2.19 -1.46 17.15
N GLN A 195 3.21 -2.19 16.68
CA GLN A 195 3.52 -3.57 17.06
C GLN A 195 5.02 -3.86 16.89
N GLU A 196 5.48 -5.02 17.34
CA GLU A 196 6.85 -5.54 17.09
C GLU A 196 7.99 -4.61 17.53
N THR A 197 7.78 -3.86 18.63
CA THR A 197 8.68 -2.82 19.15
C THR A 197 10.16 -3.22 19.19
N THR A 198 10.47 -4.42 19.71
CA THR A 198 11.86 -4.90 19.79
C THR A 198 12.52 -5.04 18.42
N ARG A 199 11.80 -5.58 17.43
CA ARG A 199 12.32 -5.77 16.06
C ARG A 199 12.56 -4.42 15.40
N VAL A 200 11.58 -3.52 15.47
CA VAL A 200 11.64 -2.18 14.86
C VAL A 200 12.80 -1.36 15.43
N LEU A 201 12.96 -1.32 16.75
CA LEU A 201 14.04 -0.55 17.39
C LEU A 201 15.43 -1.13 17.10
N THR A 202 15.54 -2.46 17.05
CA THR A 202 16.81 -3.13 16.72
C THR A 202 17.25 -2.80 15.30
N GLU A 203 16.32 -2.89 14.35
CA GLU A 203 16.59 -2.55 12.94
C GLU A 203 16.97 -1.08 12.77
N ALA A 204 16.24 -0.17 13.43
CA ALA A 204 16.54 1.26 13.42
C ALA A 204 17.92 1.57 14.02
N ALA A 205 18.31 0.89 15.10
CA ALA A 205 19.63 1.05 15.73
C ALA A 205 20.76 0.54 14.83
N ILE A 206 20.60 -0.64 14.20
CA ILE A 206 21.59 -1.21 13.27
C ILE A 206 21.80 -0.28 12.06
N MET A 207 20.71 0.27 11.51
CA MET A 207 20.76 1.16 10.35
C MET A 207 21.11 2.61 10.71
N GLY A 208 21.17 2.97 11.99
CA GLY A 208 21.37 4.35 12.44
C GLY A 208 20.27 5.30 11.95
N LYS A 209 19.01 4.83 11.86
CA LYS A 209 17.88 5.61 11.33
C LYS A 209 17.65 6.87 12.16
N ARG A 210 17.28 7.95 11.47
CA ARG A 210 16.84 9.21 12.08
C ARG A 210 15.38 9.43 11.71
N ASP A 211 14.58 9.83 12.69
CA ASP A 211 13.17 10.14 12.50
C ASP A 211 13.01 11.64 12.25
N GLU A 212 12.34 12.01 11.16
CA GLU A 212 12.14 13.41 10.78
C GLU A 212 10.86 14.03 11.38
N LEU A 213 10.07 13.27 12.14
CA LEU A 213 8.87 13.73 12.81
C LEU A 213 7.86 14.41 11.87
N ARG A 214 7.60 13.81 10.71
CA ARG A 214 6.66 14.33 9.69
C ARG A 214 5.20 13.93 9.93
N GLY A 215 4.98 12.91 10.74
CA GLY A 215 3.69 12.26 11.01
C GLY A 215 3.04 12.70 12.33
N LEU A 216 1.84 12.18 12.57
CA LEU A 216 1.05 12.55 13.74
C LEU A 216 1.54 11.86 15.02
N LYS A 217 1.73 10.55 14.98
CA LYS A 217 2.02 9.72 16.17
C LYS A 217 3.36 10.07 16.80
N GLU A 218 4.42 10.15 16.01
CA GLU A 218 5.75 10.57 16.46
C GLU A 218 5.76 11.95 17.16
N ASN A 219 5.04 12.95 16.63
CA ASN A 219 4.96 14.27 17.28
C ASN A 219 4.19 14.21 18.60
N VAL A 220 3.11 13.41 18.67
CA VAL A 220 2.39 13.18 19.94
C VAL A 220 3.29 12.52 20.97
N ILE A 221 4.04 11.48 20.58
CA ILE A 221 4.93 10.73 21.49
C ILE A 221 6.04 11.61 22.05
N VAL A 222 6.59 12.52 21.22
CA VAL A 222 7.68 13.44 21.61
C VAL A 222 7.14 14.72 22.28
N GLY A 223 5.82 14.92 22.34
CA GLY A 223 5.20 16.09 22.97
C GLY A 223 5.27 17.38 22.14
N ARG A 224 5.40 17.27 20.81
CA ARG A 224 5.38 18.41 19.87
C ARG A 224 3.98 18.63 19.29
N LEU A 225 3.74 19.82 18.76
CA LEU A 225 2.53 20.10 17.98
C LEU A 225 2.43 19.12 16.80
N ILE A 226 1.24 18.57 16.55
CA ILE A 226 1.03 17.66 15.43
C ILE A 226 1.01 18.42 14.09
N PRO A 227 1.48 17.83 12.98
CA PRO A 227 1.49 18.46 11.66
C PRO A 227 0.10 18.44 10.98
N ALA A 228 -0.95 18.75 11.72
CA ALA A 228 -2.33 18.84 11.24
C ALA A 228 -3.11 19.91 12.03
N GLY A 229 -4.21 20.39 11.43
CA GLY A 229 -5.05 21.42 12.05
C GLY A 229 -4.25 22.69 12.36
N THR A 230 -4.35 23.19 13.60
CA THR A 230 -3.65 24.40 14.06
C THR A 230 -2.12 24.24 14.07
N GLY A 231 -1.61 23.02 14.26
CA GLY A 231 -0.16 22.75 14.24
C GLY A 231 0.45 22.78 12.84
N LEU A 232 -0.36 22.75 11.77
CA LEU A 232 0.15 22.79 10.39
C LEU A 232 0.88 24.11 10.10
N ALA A 233 0.40 25.24 10.62
CA ALA A 233 1.05 26.53 10.44
C ALA A 233 2.45 26.56 11.08
N TYR A 234 2.59 25.99 12.28
CA TYR A 234 3.87 25.84 12.98
C TYR A 234 4.86 25.00 12.16
N HIS A 235 4.44 23.84 11.67
CA HIS A 235 5.29 22.95 10.87
C HIS A 235 5.67 23.57 9.51
N ASN A 236 4.76 24.29 8.85
CA ASN A 236 5.05 24.97 7.60
C ASN A 236 6.07 26.10 7.78
N ALA A 237 5.89 26.94 8.81
CA ALA A 237 6.86 27.99 9.15
C ALA A 237 8.24 27.38 9.46
N ARG A 238 8.27 26.28 10.19
CA ARG A 238 9.51 25.57 10.56
C ARG A 238 10.22 24.93 9.36
N LYS A 239 9.47 24.43 8.36
CA LYS A 239 10.04 23.95 7.08
C LYS A 239 10.61 25.08 6.22
N MET A 240 10.04 26.28 6.31
CA MET A 240 10.48 27.47 5.58
C MET A 240 11.60 28.24 6.30
N ALA A 241 11.81 27.98 7.60
CA ALA A 241 12.83 28.66 8.38
C ALA A 241 14.25 28.22 7.97
N PRO A 242 15.19 29.16 7.81
CA PRO A 242 16.60 28.83 7.59
C PRO A 242 17.17 28.02 8.76
N ALA A 243 18.08 27.09 8.49
CA ALA A 243 18.58 26.11 9.45
C ALA A 243 19.14 26.70 10.77
N GLU A 244 19.60 27.95 10.75
CA GLU A 244 20.10 28.69 11.91
C GLU A 244 18.99 29.08 12.91
N ALA A 245 17.75 29.31 12.46
CA ALA A 245 16.63 29.75 13.32
C ALA A 245 15.95 28.59 14.09
N LEU A 246 16.31 27.34 13.80
CA LEU A 246 15.67 26.15 14.40
C LEU A 246 16.18 25.80 15.79
N PHE A 247 17.31 26.39 16.21
CA PHE A 247 17.98 26.10 17.48
C PHE A 247 17.60 27.06 18.62
N GLU A 248 16.94 28.20 18.33
CA GLU A 248 16.51 29.15 19.37
C GLU A 248 15.23 28.70 20.09
N ASP A 249 14.33 27.96 19.42
CA ASP A 249 12.99 27.60 19.93
C ASP A 249 12.99 26.49 21.00
N VAL A 250 14.15 25.87 21.31
CA VAL A 250 14.24 24.84 22.38
C VAL A 250 14.49 25.47 23.76
N GLY A 251 14.97 26.71 23.82
CA GLY A 251 15.29 27.41 25.07
C GLY A 251 14.06 27.99 25.79
N GLU A 252 13.09 28.56 25.07
CA GLU A 252 12.01 29.32 25.72
C GLU A 252 10.96 28.43 26.43
N THR A 253 10.74 27.20 25.97
CA THR A 253 9.79 26.30 26.65
C THR A 253 10.26 25.77 28.01
N THR A 254 11.57 25.83 28.32
CA THR A 254 12.07 25.42 29.64
C THR A 254 12.03 26.54 30.68
N GLU A 255 12.08 27.81 30.25
CA GLU A 255 11.97 28.94 31.19
C GLU A 255 10.51 29.18 31.64
N ALA A 256 9.53 29.00 30.74
CA ALA A 256 8.11 29.21 31.06
C ALA A 256 7.53 28.20 32.06
N SER A 257 8.10 26.98 32.18
CA SER A 257 7.65 26.01 33.20
C SER A 257 8.29 26.24 34.57
N SER A 258 9.37 27.02 34.65
CA SER A 258 10.09 27.29 35.90
C SER A 258 9.51 28.47 36.69
N SER A 259 8.83 29.41 36.01
CA SER A 259 8.21 30.56 36.65
C SER A 259 6.84 30.27 37.26
N ALA A 260 6.20 29.16 36.91
CA ALA A 260 4.86 28.82 37.40
C ALA A 260 4.84 28.09 38.77
N THR A 261 6.00 27.65 39.28
CA THR A 261 6.06 26.85 40.53
C THR A 261 6.32 27.69 41.79
N THR A 262 6.50 29.01 41.68
CA THR A 262 6.87 29.87 42.84
C THR A 262 5.69 30.59 43.49
N GLU A 263 4.49 30.60 42.92
CA GLU A 263 3.36 31.40 43.44
C GLU A 263 2.36 30.64 44.36
N GLU A 264 2.52 29.33 44.60
CA GLU A 264 1.56 28.56 45.45
C GLU A 264 1.98 28.36 46.92
N GLN A 265 2.96 29.11 47.43
CA GLN A 265 3.30 29.10 48.86
C GLN A 265 3.25 30.50 49.49
N GLN A 266 2.06 31.10 49.57
CA GLN A 266 1.73 32.13 50.57
C GLN A 266 0.23 32.48 50.52
N VAL A 267 -0.62 31.68 51.16
CA VAL A 267 -1.80 32.11 51.95
C VAL A 267 -2.09 31.04 53.00
#